data_AF-A0A4Q3YJD4-F1
#
_entry.id   AF-A0A4Q3YJD4-F1
#
_cell.length_a   1.000
_cell.length_b   1.000
_cell.length_c   1.000
_cell.angle_alpha   90.00
_cell.angle_beta   90.00
_cell.angle_gamma   90.00
#
_symmetry.space_group_name_H-M   'P 1'
#
loop_
_entity.id
_entity.type
_entity.pdbx_description
1 polymer ?
#
loop_
_entity_poly.entity_id
_entity_poly.type
_entity_poly.pdbx_seq_one_letter_code
_entity_poly.pdbx_strand_id
1 'polypeptide(L)'
;MVAALLYIVGLIATLVTVVMVGYSAPTLLQAFLAAVQAASPDYLGALSDLGRGLNWALWPFVGGLLIMGVGRIIFLLGAINRALRGTP
;
A
#
# COMPACT_ATOMS: atom_id res chain seq x y z
N MET A 1 19.98 -13.46 -2.48
CA MET A 1 19.08 -13.24 -3.63
C MET A 1 17.63 -13.07 -3.21
N VAL A 2 17.07 -13.98 -2.39
CA VAL A 2 15.66 -13.93 -1.95
C VAL A 2 15.27 -12.62 -1.24
N ALA A 3 16.07 -12.11 -0.31
CA ALA A 3 15.75 -10.87 0.43
C ALA A 3 15.61 -9.62 -0.46
N ALA A 4 16.47 -9.49 -1.48
CA ALA A 4 16.40 -8.40 -2.44
C ALA A 4 15.15 -8.51 -3.33
N LEU A 5 14.79 -9.74 -3.74
CA LEU A 5 13.57 -9.99 -4.51
C LEU A 5 12.31 -9.64 -3.69
N LEU A 6 12.25 -10.03 -2.42
CA LEU A 6 11.16 -9.67 -1.52
C LEU A 6 11.01 -8.15 -1.40
N TYR A 7 12.13 -7.44 -1.21
CA TYR A 7 12.11 -5.98 -1.17
C TYR A 7 11.53 -5.36 -2.45
N ILE A 8 12.00 -5.81 -3.62
CA ILE A 8 11.55 -5.29 -4.92
C ILE A 8 10.07 -5.59 -5.16
N VAL A 9 9.61 -6.81 -4.87
CA VAL A 9 8.21 -7.20 -5.04
C VAL A 9 7.30 -6.36 -4.13
N GLY A 10 7.69 -6.19 -2.86
CA GLY A 10 6.95 -5.33 -1.93
C GLY A 10 6.91 -3.86 -2.38
N LEU A 11 8.02 -3.35 -2.89
CA LEU A 11 8.10 -1.99 -3.43
C LEU A 11 7.21 -1.81 -4.68
N ILE A 12 7.24 -2.76 -5.61
CA ILE A 12 6.41 -2.69 -6.82
C ILE A 12 4.93 -2.74 -6.44
N ALA A 13 4.53 -3.65 -5.53
CA ALA A 13 3.15 -3.77 -5.09
C ALA A 13 2.63 -2.46 -4.46
N THR A 14 3.44 -1.82 -3.61
CA THR A 14 3.06 -0.54 -2.98
C THR A 14 2.96 0.59 -4.00
N LEU A 15 3.97 0.75 -4.86
CA LEU A 15 3.99 1.83 -5.86
C LEU A 15 2.86 1.69 -6.87
N VAL A 16 2.63 0.49 -7.41
CA VAL A 16 1.53 0.24 -8.36
C VAL A 16 0.19 0.56 -7.70
N THR A 17 -0.01 0.16 -6.44
CA THR A 17 -1.24 0.47 -5.70
C THR A 17 -1.44 1.98 -5.55
N VAL A 18 -0.40 2.72 -5.17
CA VAL A 18 -0.47 4.18 -5.04
C VAL A 18 -0.80 4.85 -6.37
N VAL A 19 -0.16 4.41 -7.47
CA VAL A 19 -0.44 4.94 -8.81
C VAL A 19 -1.88 4.66 -9.23
N MET A 20 -2.37 3.43 -9.04
CA MET A 20 -3.73 3.06 -9.40
C MET A 20 -4.79 3.81 -8.58
N VAL A 21 -4.55 3.99 -7.27
CA VAL A 21 -5.43 4.82 -6.43
C VAL A 21 -5.42 6.25 -6.94
N GLY A 22 -4.24 6.83 -7.22
CA GLY A 22 -4.10 8.17 -7.78
C GLY A 22 -4.84 8.35 -9.11
N TYR A 23 -4.79 7.34 -9.99
CA TYR A 23 -5.54 7.33 -11.25
C TYR A 23 -7.06 7.31 -11.03
N SER A 24 -7.54 6.57 -10.04
CA SER A 24 -8.97 6.50 -9.69
C SER A 24 -9.47 7.67 -8.82
N ALA A 25 -8.59 8.51 -8.28
CA ALA A 25 -8.96 9.55 -7.32
C ALA A 25 -9.93 10.62 -7.88
N PRO A 26 -9.81 11.10 -9.13
CA PRO A 26 -10.72 12.12 -9.66
C PRO A 26 -12.18 11.67 -9.69
N THR A 27 -12.44 10.42 -10.08
CA THR A 27 -13.81 9.87 -10.15
C THR A 27 -14.40 9.64 -8.77
N LEU A 28 -13.60 9.15 -7.81
CA LEU A 28 -13.99 8.99 -6.41
C LEU A 28 -14.34 10.34 -5.75
N LEU A 29 -13.55 11.38 -6.02
CA LEU A 29 -13.82 12.74 -5.52
C LEU A 29 -15.09 13.32 -6.13
N GLN A 30 -15.32 13.13 -7.44
CA GLN A 30 -16.56 13.59 -8.08
C GLN A 30 -17.79 12.90 -7.49
N ALA A 31 -17.75 11.58 -7.27
CA ALA A 31 -18.84 10.84 -6.65
C ALA A 31 -19.13 11.31 -5.22
N PHE A 32 -18.07 11.55 -4.43
CA PHE A 32 -18.19 12.07 -3.07
C PHE A 32 -18.79 13.48 -3.05
N LEU A 33 -18.29 14.39 -3.91
CA LEU A 33 -18.82 15.75 -4.01
C LEU A 33 -20.28 15.77 -4.47
N ALA A 34 -20.66 14.91 -5.41
CA ALA A 34 -22.05 14.79 -5.86
C ALA A 34 -22.99 14.34 -4.71
N ALA A 35 -22.55 13.40 -3.88
CA ALA A 35 -23.32 12.94 -2.72
C ALA A 35 -23.47 14.03 -1.63
N VAL A 36 -22.42 14.84 -1.44
CA VAL A 36 -22.40 15.91 -0.42
C VAL A 36 -23.12 17.18 -0.88
N GLN A 37 -23.20 17.44 -2.18
CA GLN A 37 -23.89 18.60 -2.77
C GLN A 37 -25.36 18.32 -3.11
N ALA A 38 -25.86 17.11 -2.83
CA ALA A 38 -27.26 16.75 -3.03
C ALA A 38 -28.21 17.56 -2.12
N ALA A 39 -29.48 17.69 -2.54
CA ALA A 39 -30.50 18.43 -1.79
C ALA A 39 -30.75 17.88 -0.36
N SER A 40 -30.46 16.60 -0.14
CA SER A 40 -30.48 15.94 1.16
C SER A 40 -29.20 15.10 1.31
N PRO A 41 -28.10 15.67 1.80
CA PRO A 41 -26.81 15.01 1.80
C PRO A 41 -26.71 13.92 2.88
N ASP A 42 -26.32 12.72 2.47
CA ASP A 42 -25.95 11.62 3.37
C ASP A 42 -24.42 11.51 3.46
N TYR A 43 -23.85 12.23 4.42
CA TYR A 43 -22.41 12.27 4.66
C TYR A 43 -21.83 10.91 5.07
N LEU A 44 -22.59 10.12 5.85
CA LEU A 44 -22.12 8.82 6.32
C LEU A 44 -22.12 7.79 5.20
N GLY A 45 -23.18 7.77 4.38
CA GLY A 45 -23.26 6.95 3.17
C GLY A 45 -22.11 7.25 2.22
N ALA A 46 -21.89 8.55 1.92
CA ALA A 46 -20.82 9.01 1.02
C ALA A 46 -19.42 8.61 1.51
N LEU A 47 -19.12 8.74 2.81
CA LEU A 47 -17.85 8.29 3.38
C LEU A 47 -17.71 6.76 3.32
N SER A 48 -18.80 6.02 3.55
CA SER A 48 -18.78 4.56 3.48
C SER A 48 -18.50 4.05 2.06
N ASP A 49 -19.07 4.71 1.06
CA ASP A 49 -18.90 4.34 -0.35
C ASP A 49 -17.49 4.71 -0.84
N LEU A 50 -16.97 5.87 -0.43
CA LEU A 50 -15.57 6.24 -0.66
C LEU A 50 -14.62 5.20 -0.04
N GLY A 51 -14.87 4.82 1.21
CA GLY A 51 -14.09 3.80 1.92
C GLY A 51 -14.14 2.44 1.22
N ARG A 52 -15.31 1.98 0.78
CA ARG A 52 -15.43 0.75 -0.03
C ARG A 52 -14.68 0.87 -1.35
N GLY A 53 -14.73 2.03 -2.00
CA GLY A 53 -14.01 2.32 -3.24
C GLY A 53 -12.49 2.23 -3.10
N LEU A 54 -11.94 2.42 -1.88
CA LEU A 54 -10.51 2.32 -1.59
C LEU A 54 -10.12 0.99 -0.91
N ASN A 55 -11.08 0.19 -0.45
CA ASN A 55 -10.81 -1.02 0.34
C ASN A 55 -9.96 -2.06 -0.41
N TRP A 56 -10.08 -2.13 -1.73
CA TRP A 56 -9.26 -3.03 -2.56
C TRP A 56 -7.76 -2.71 -2.50
N ALA A 57 -7.40 -1.43 -2.26
CA ALA A 57 -6.01 -0.97 -2.25
C ALA A 57 -5.30 -1.26 -0.92
N LEU A 58 -6.04 -1.50 0.15
CA LEU A 58 -5.51 -1.70 1.50
C LEU A 58 -4.59 -2.92 1.58
N TRP A 59 -5.06 -4.07 1.08
CA TRP A 59 -4.30 -5.32 1.11
C TRP A 59 -2.98 -5.29 0.32
N PRO A 60 -2.96 -4.87 -0.97
CA PRO A 60 -1.71 -4.81 -1.72
C PRO A 60 -0.75 -3.74 -1.18
N PHE A 61 -1.25 -2.63 -0.63
CA PHE A 61 -0.43 -1.62 0.01
C PHE A 61 0.22 -2.14 1.30
N VAL A 62 -0.58 -2.62 2.25
CA VAL A 62 -0.08 -3.12 3.54
C VAL A 62 0.76 -4.38 3.32
N GLY A 63 0.30 -5.30 2.47
CA GLY A 63 1.05 -6.51 2.12
C GLY A 63 2.40 -6.19 1.49
N GLY A 64 2.45 -5.24 0.55
CA GLY A 64 3.70 -4.81 -0.07
C GLY A 64 4.68 -4.22 0.96
N LEU A 65 4.19 -3.38 1.88
CA LEU A 65 5.01 -2.83 2.96
C LEU A 65 5.56 -3.92 3.90
N LEU A 66 4.72 -4.88 4.28
CA LEU A 66 5.12 -6.00 5.14
C LEU A 66 6.20 -6.85 4.46
N ILE A 67 6.02 -7.20 3.19
CA ILE A 67 6.99 -7.97 2.41
C ILE A 67 8.33 -7.20 2.31
N MET A 68 8.27 -5.90 2.06
CA MET A 68 9.46 -5.04 1.98
C MET A 68 10.19 -4.97 3.33
N GLY A 69 9.44 -4.85 4.43
CA GLY A 69 9.96 -4.89 5.80
C GLY A 69 10.63 -6.22 6.13
N VAL A 70 10.00 -7.34 5.79
CA VAL A 70 10.58 -8.68 5.96
C VAL A 70 11.87 -8.84 5.15
N GLY A 71 11.90 -8.37 3.90
CA GLY A 71 13.13 -8.36 3.08
C GLY A 71 14.28 -7.63 3.76
N ARG A 72 13.99 -6.48 4.38
CA ARG A 72 14.98 -5.69 5.14
C ARG A 72 15.48 -6.42 6.39
N ILE A 73 14.60 -7.08 7.14
CA ILE A 73 14.98 -7.87 8.33
C ILE A 73 15.92 -9.01 7.93
N ILE A 74 15.60 -9.77 6.87
CA ILE A 74 16.45 -10.87 6.40
C ILE A 74 17.83 -10.38 5.97
N PHE A 75 17.90 -9.22 5.31
CA PHE A 75 19.17 -8.63 4.90
C PHE A 75 20.05 -8.26 6.10
N LEU A 76 19.44 -7.65 7.14
CA LEU A 76 20.13 -7.31 8.38
C LEU A 76 20.62 -8.57 9.11
N LEU A 77 19.80 -9.61 9.22
CA LEU A 77 20.21 -10.89 9.82
C LEU A 77 21.37 -11.54 9.05
N GLY A 78 21.35 -11.48 7.72
CA GLY A 78 22.46 -11.96 6.89
C GLY A 78 23.75 -11.15 7.07
N ALA A 79 23.64 -9.84 7.26
CA ALA A 79 24.77 -8.97 7.58
C ALA A 79 25.35 -9.26 8.98
N ILE A 80 24.48 -9.41 9.99
CA ILE A 80 24.87 -9.79 11.36
C ILE A 80 25.58 -11.15 11.37
N ASN A 81 25.04 -12.16 10.68
CA ASN A 81 25.66 -13.48 10.62
C ASN A 81 27.04 -13.46 9.94
N ARG A 82 27.25 -12.62 8.91
CA ARG A 82 28.58 -12.41 8.32
C ARG A 82 29.54 -11.74 9.30
N ALA A 83 29.09 -10.67 9.96
CA ALA A 83 29.89 -9.95 10.94
C ALA A 83 30.33 -10.86 12.11
N LEU A 84 29.43 -11.73 12.60
CA LEU A 84 29.74 -12.70 13.66
C LEU A 84 30.70 -13.81 13.21
N ARG A 85 30.71 -14.16 11.92
CA ARG A 85 31.60 -15.18 11.35
C ARG A 85 32.99 -14.65 11.03
N GLY A 86 33.25 -13.35 11.21
CA GLY A 86 34.53 -12.72 10.91
C GLY A 86 34.90 -12.75 9.42
N THR A 87 33.97 -13.12 8.54
CA THR A 87 34.15 -13.07 7.10
C THR A 87 33.74 -11.68 6.60
N PRO A 88 34.65 -10.93 5.92
CA PRO A 88 34.28 -9.66 5.27
C PRO A 88 33.17 -9.86 4.22
#